data_AF-A0A6C7DYE1-F1
#
_entry.id   AF-A0A6C7DYE1-F1
#
_cell.length_a   1.000
_cell.length_b   1.000
_cell.length_c   1.000
_cell.angle_alpha   90.00
_cell.angle_beta   90.00
_cell.angle_gamma   90.00
#
_symmetry.space_group_name_H-M   'P 1'
#
loop_
_entity.id
_entity.type
_entity.pdbx_description
1 polymer ?
#
loop_
_entity_poly.entity_id
_entity_poly.type
_entity_poly.pdbx_seq_one_letter_code
_entity_poly.pdbx_strand_id
1 'polypeptide(L)' 'MSSYSFGRALANREEATMKTAPWHSIKSTVHHDNTSCNTGNNIESENKRSGTGGKPKCSECKSL' A
#
# COMPACT_ATOMS: atom_id res chain seq x y z
N MET A 1 6.67 32.34 23.57
CA MET A 1 6.62 30.90 23.21
C MET A 1 5.23 30.59 22.66
N SER A 2 5.09 30.42 21.34
CA SER A 2 3.80 30.12 20.70
C SER A 2 3.58 28.61 20.72
N SER A 3 2.72 28.14 21.61
CA SER A 3 2.36 26.74 21.80
C SER A 3 1.37 26.30 20.73
N TYR A 4 1.85 25.66 19.67
CA TYR A 4 1.00 24.94 18.72
C TYR A 4 0.63 23.58 19.30
N SER A 5 -0.52 23.53 19.95
CA SER A 5 -1.20 22.28 20.30
C SER A 5 -1.68 21.59 19.02
N PHE A 6 -0.91 20.63 18.53
CA PHE A 6 -1.39 19.71 17.49
C PHE A 6 -2.30 18.67 18.12
N GLY A 7 -3.59 18.98 18.16
CA GLY A 7 -4.63 17.97 18.25
C GLY A 7 -4.58 17.10 16.98
N ARG A 8 -4.38 15.79 17.15
CA ARG A 8 -4.75 14.82 16.13
C ARG A 8 -5.58 13.74 16.79
N ALA A 9 -6.88 13.94 16.67
CA ALA A 9 -7.90 12.95 16.92
C ALA A 9 -7.87 11.86 15.83
N LEU A 10 -8.33 10.67 16.22
CA LEU A 10 -8.89 9.59 15.40
C LEU A 10 -7.92 8.76 14.53
N ALA A 11 -7.51 7.60 15.06
CA ALA A 11 -7.14 6.45 14.23
C ALA A 11 -7.60 5.14 14.90
N ASN A 12 -8.85 5.09 15.38
CA ASN A 12 -9.51 3.86 15.80
C ASN A 12 -10.67 3.57 14.83
N ARG A 13 -10.38 2.99 13.65
CA ARG A 13 -11.32 2.15 12.84
C ARG A 13 -10.86 1.66 11.45
N GLU A 14 -9.59 1.76 11.05
CA GLU A 14 -9.17 1.40 9.68
C GLU A 14 -8.58 -0.03 9.55
N GLU A 15 -9.25 -1.02 10.14
CA GLU A 15 -8.94 -2.45 9.91
C GLU A 15 -9.66 -3.01 8.67
N ALA A 16 -10.28 -2.13 7.87
CA ALA A 16 -10.80 -2.44 6.55
C ALA A 16 -9.85 -1.88 5.48
N THR A 17 -8.84 -2.68 5.12
CA THR A 17 -8.19 -2.66 3.81
C THR A 17 -7.71 -1.27 3.35
N MET A 18 -6.49 -0.88 3.71
CA MET A 18 -5.82 0.32 3.17
C MET A 18 -5.50 0.13 1.68
N LYS A 19 -6.56 0.09 0.86
CA LYS A 19 -6.47 0.03 -0.58
C LYS A 19 -5.91 1.37 -1.04
N THR A 20 -4.80 1.33 -1.75
CA THR A 20 -4.11 2.51 -2.26
C THR A 20 -3.97 2.41 -3.78
N ALA A 21 -3.42 3.45 -4.39
CA ALA A 21 -3.12 3.45 -5.81
C ALA A 21 -2.28 2.23 -6.16
N PRO A 22 -2.63 1.46 -7.20
CA PRO A 22 -1.96 0.22 -7.52
C PRO A 22 -0.47 0.46 -7.80
N TRP A 23 0.35 -0.50 -7.43
CA TRP A 23 1.77 -0.54 -7.71
C TRP A 23 2.19 -1.96 -8.06
N HIS A 24 3.33 -2.09 -8.71
CA HIS A 24 3.91 -3.39 -9.00
C HIS A 24 5.42 -3.32 -8.86
N SER A 25 6.04 -4.48 -8.70
CA SER A 25 7.48 -4.59 -8.86
C SER A 25 7.82 -4.84 -10.33
N ILE A 26 8.89 -4.22 -10.82
CA ILE A 26 9.47 -4.49 -12.14
C ILE A 26 9.86 -5.97 -12.24
N LYS A 27 10.33 -6.55 -11.12
CA LYS A 27 10.79 -7.94 -11.03
C LYS A 27 9.67 -8.96 -10.74
N SER A 28 8.47 -8.50 -10.40
CA SER A 28 7.33 -9.37 -10.08
C SER A 28 6.34 -9.47 -11.24
N THR A 29 5.51 -10.51 -11.27
CA THR A 29 4.45 -10.69 -12.27
C THR A 29 3.06 -10.29 -11.77
N VAL A 30 2.97 -9.69 -10.58
CA VAL A 30 1.69 -9.23 -9.99
C VAL A 30 1.73 -7.74 -9.64
N HIS A 31 0.54 -7.13 -9.53
CA HIS A 31 0.35 -5.83 -8.90
C HIS A 31 -0.27 -5.96 -7.51
N HIS A 32 -0.03 -4.94 -6.71
CA HIS A 32 -0.53 -4.76 -5.36
C HIS A 32 -1.35 -3.48 -5.33
N ASP A 33 -2.40 -3.47 -4.54
CA ASP A 33 -3.27 -2.31 -4.34
C ASP A 33 -3.63 -2.13 -2.87
N ASN A 34 -3.00 -2.87 -1.95
CA ASN A 34 -3.32 -2.84 -0.52
C ASN A 34 -2.03 -2.79 0.32
N THR A 35 -1.85 -1.75 1.13
CA THR A 35 -0.61 -1.56 1.92
C THR A 35 -0.49 -2.51 3.09
N SER A 36 -1.51 -3.33 3.36
CA SER A 36 -1.40 -4.46 4.27
C SER A 36 -0.76 -5.69 3.59
N CYS A 37 -0.44 -5.63 2.30
CA CYS A 37 0.19 -6.73 1.58
C CYS A 37 1.67 -6.86 1.97
N ASN A 38 2.00 -7.89 2.72
CA ASN A 38 3.37 -8.25 3.11
C ASN A 38 4.25 -8.44 1.87
N THR A 39 3.74 -9.12 0.84
CA THR A 39 4.50 -9.32 -0.40
C THR A 39 4.79 -7.98 -1.11
N GLY A 40 3.80 -7.09 -1.16
CA GLY A 40 3.91 -5.79 -1.81
C GLY A 40 4.77 -4.78 -1.03
N ASN A 41 4.84 -4.95 0.29
CA ASN A 41 5.63 -4.12 1.19
C ASN A 41 7.12 -4.49 1.21
N ASN A 42 7.48 -5.72 0.82
CA ASN A 42 8.87 -6.17 0.67
C ASN A 42 9.49 -5.81 -0.69
N ILE A 43 8.82 -4.95 -1.49
CA ILE A 43 9.36 -4.49 -2.77
C ILE A 43 10.31 -3.31 -2.53
N GLU A 44 11.59 -3.51 -2.85
CA GLU A 44 12.60 -2.44 -2.89
C GLU A 44 12.10 -1.24 -3.71
N SER A 45 12.33 -0.03 -3.19
CA SER A 45 11.79 1.21 -3.74
C SER A 45 12.17 1.44 -5.21
N GLU A 46 13.38 1.00 -5.58
CA GLU A 46 13.96 1.09 -6.91
C GLU A 46 13.21 0.22 -7.92
N ASN A 47 12.67 -0.90 -7.45
CA ASN A 47 11.87 -1.85 -8.24
C ASN A 47 10.37 -1.53 -8.19
N LYS A 48 9.91 -0.65 -7.30
CA LYS A 48 8.51 -0.27 -7.18
C LYS A 48 8.14 0.71 -8.30
N ARG A 49 7.04 0.41 -8.99
CA ARG A 49 6.45 1.28 -10.02
C ARG A 49 4.97 1.46 -9.74
N SER A 50 4.48 2.66 -9.97
CA SER A 50 3.05 2.98 -9.87
C SER A 50 2.28 2.32 -11.02
N GLY A 51 0.99 2.11 -10.79
CA GLY A 51 0.08 1.44 -11.72
C GLY A 51 0.13 -0.08 -11.61
N THR A 52 -0.76 -0.74 -12.35
CA THR A 52 -0.86 -2.21 -12.40
C THR A 52 0.19 -2.85 -13.31
N GLY A 53 0.80 -2.08 -14.22
CA GLY A 53 1.73 -2.59 -15.23
C GLY A 53 1.11 -3.65 -16.17
N GLY A 54 -0.23 -3.70 -16.26
CA GLY A 54 -0.95 -4.78 -16.97
C GLY A 54 -0.86 -6.14 -16.28
N LYS A 55 -0.32 -6.20 -15.05
CA LYS A 55 -0.07 -7.44 -14.32
C LYS A 55 -1.35 -7.87 -13.60
N PRO A 56 -1.57 -9.18 -13.38
CA PRO A 56 -2.66 -9.66 -12.54
C PRO A 56 -2.51 -9.20 -11.09
N LYS A 57 -3.63 -9.14 -10.35
CA LYS A 57 -3.64 -8.78 -8.93
C LYS A 57 -3.00 -9.88 -8.08
N CYS A 58 -2.15 -9.49 -7.12
CA CYS A 58 -1.54 -10.38 -6.14
C CYS A 58 -2.61 -11.19 -5.38
N SER A 59 -2.37 -12.47 -5.13
CA SER A 59 -3.29 -13.34 -4.39
C SER A 59 -3.60 -12.83 -2.99
N GLU A 60 -2.60 -12.33 -2.27
CA GLU A 60 -2.78 -11.76 -0.94
C GLU A 60 -3.64 -10.49 -1.00
N CYS A 61 -3.37 -9.58 -1.95
CA CYS A 61 -4.20 -8.39 -2.17
C CYS A 61 -5.64 -8.71 -2.61
N LYS A 62 -5.93 -9.92 -3.14
CA LYS A 62 -7.30 -10.35 -3.45
C LYS A 62 -8.06 -10.74 -2.18
N SER A 63 -7.36 -11.23 -1.17
CA SER A 63 -7.92 -11.64 0.13
C SER A 63 -7.94 -10.50 1.15
N LEU A 64 -7.29 -9.37 0.85
CA LEU A 64 -7.27 -8.12 1.63
C LEU A 64 -8.12 -7.05 0.93
#